data_AF-A0A090QNK2-F1
#
_entry.id   AF-A0A090QNK2-F1
#
_cell.length_a   1.000
_cell.length_b   1.000
_cell.length_c   1.000
_cell.angle_alpha   90.00
_cell.angle_beta   90.00
_cell.angle_gamma   90.00
#
_symmetry.space_group_name_H-M   'P 1'
#
loop_
_entity.id
_entity.type
_entity.pdbx_description
1 polymer ?
#
loop_
_entity_poly.entity_id
_entity_poly.type
_entity_poly.pdbx_seq_one_letter_code
_entity_poly.pdbx_strand_id
1 'polypeptide(L)'
;MVACVADGISGSAYAQTASQIAVTQFIEDYYAAPATWAVRPAVSKILHALNQWLYHQSQQCDFAYDASVTTFTGMVLMSNTAHIMHVGDSRVYLYRAACSETSSDQDQLRCLTHEHRRRQVGGQSVLIRGLGMDTHLEVDYQQLQVQAGDVLMFTTDGVHDVFTVKDDPIVCEGLRSVATAPSDVTALEALSWRIVQQALIAGEGADGEATAAAGKGRDNATCLLVKVEALPELGQAEMVNTLLQRVIPPVLQTGQRLDHFTITEVLHSGSRSHVYQAISDHDDVTYVLKVPSLHFAEDYLYLQGFIREGWVGEQLSHPAIMRIYPYSRTSRFLYHVCQKVEGITLRQWMQANPTPSLVEVQLLAEAIFKAVRVLQRQGIVHRDLKPENIMVTAENQVVIIDLGTVLADSFSDHAGVLRETAPVGDKKYLAPECWVGQRATVQSDLFSVAVMLYEMLSGHFPYASSPAHAGRVMPKSSQDYRALVHYRDDLPVWVDVVLAKACHPRIACRYDSLSECMDDFSHPSADVIAQAAAHPTRQPFSLTFWKLSTLALFVMVLIQSFRG
;
A
#
# COMPACT_ATOMS: atom_id res chain seq x y z
N MET A 1 3.92 18.12 -2.32
CA MET A 1 3.62 19.15 -3.34
C MET A 1 3.46 18.47 -4.69
N VAL A 2 2.56 18.96 -5.55
CA VAL A 2 2.33 18.42 -6.90
C VAL A 2 2.53 19.55 -7.91
N ALA A 3 3.21 19.26 -9.01
CA ALA A 3 3.35 20.14 -10.17
C ALA A 3 3.13 19.32 -11.45
N CYS A 4 2.32 19.79 -12.39
CA CYS A 4 2.08 19.09 -13.64
C CYS A 4 1.80 20.04 -14.80
N VAL A 5 2.08 19.54 -16.00
CA VAL A 5 1.82 20.19 -17.30
C VAL A 5 1.21 19.13 -18.20
N ALA A 6 0.18 19.52 -18.95
CA ALA A 6 -0.44 18.70 -19.97
C ALA A 6 -0.62 19.54 -21.23
N ASP A 7 -0.43 18.91 -22.39
CA ASP A 7 -0.62 19.56 -23.68
C ASP A 7 -1.62 18.78 -24.54
N GLY A 8 -2.54 19.49 -25.18
CA GLY A 8 -3.58 18.89 -26.00
C GLY A 8 -3.07 18.63 -27.42
N ILE A 9 -3.49 17.52 -28.05
CA ILE A 9 -3.13 17.28 -29.45
C ILE A 9 -3.81 18.31 -30.37
N SER A 10 -3.04 18.97 -31.21
CA SER A 10 -3.54 19.93 -32.19
C SER A 10 -4.54 19.28 -33.16
N GLY A 11 -5.69 19.91 -33.37
CA GLY A 11 -6.70 19.49 -34.35
C GLY A 11 -7.94 18.79 -33.78
N SER A 12 -8.03 18.58 -32.46
CA SER A 12 -9.24 18.10 -31.77
C SER A 12 -9.93 19.24 -31.03
N ALA A 13 -11.26 19.33 -31.12
CA ALA A 13 -12.05 20.32 -30.37
C ALA A 13 -12.02 20.07 -28.85
N TYR A 14 -11.68 18.86 -28.42
CA TYR A 14 -11.68 18.43 -27.02
C TYR A 14 -10.28 18.41 -26.39
N ALA A 15 -9.23 18.70 -27.16
CA ALA A 15 -7.85 18.65 -26.68
C ALA A 15 -7.57 19.58 -25.49
N GLN A 16 -8.12 20.80 -25.51
CA GLN A 16 -8.00 21.75 -24.40
C GLN A 16 -8.71 21.24 -23.13
N THR A 17 -9.91 20.68 -23.30
CA THR A 17 -10.68 20.12 -22.18
C THR A 17 -9.95 18.91 -21.59
N ALA A 18 -9.38 18.05 -22.43
CA ALA A 18 -8.62 16.88 -22.01
C ALA A 18 -7.37 17.27 -21.20
N SER A 19 -6.58 18.25 -21.66
CA SER A 19 -5.37 18.70 -20.95
C SER A 19 -5.72 19.38 -19.62
N GLN A 20 -6.78 20.20 -19.59
CA GLN A 20 -7.26 20.82 -18.35
C GLN A 20 -7.71 19.77 -17.33
N ILE A 21 -8.54 18.80 -17.75
CA ILE A 21 -9.03 17.72 -16.86
C ILE A 21 -7.88 16.87 -16.36
N ALA A 22 -6.93 16.52 -17.23
CA ALA A 22 -5.77 15.72 -16.84
C ALA A 22 -4.97 16.38 -15.71
N VAL A 23 -4.79 17.70 -15.76
CA VAL A 23 -4.09 18.46 -14.70
C VAL A 23 -4.94 18.59 -13.44
N THR A 24 -6.18 19.09 -13.56
CA THR A 24 -7.02 19.40 -12.38
C THR A 24 -7.40 18.14 -11.63
N GLN A 25 -7.89 17.12 -12.34
CA GLN A 25 -8.36 15.88 -11.72
C GLN A 25 -7.19 15.09 -11.11
N PHE A 26 -6.02 15.09 -11.76
CA PHE A 26 -4.84 14.44 -11.19
C PHE A 26 -4.45 15.05 -9.83
N ILE A 27 -4.44 16.38 -9.74
CA ILE A 27 -4.09 17.08 -8.50
C ILE A 27 -5.12 16.77 -7.41
N GLU A 28 -6.41 16.87 -7.73
CA GLU A 28 -7.51 16.60 -6.79
C GLU A 28 -7.48 15.15 -6.29
N ASP A 29 -7.40 14.18 -7.20
CA ASP A 29 -7.37 12.75 -6.87
C ASP A 29 -6.13 12.37 -6.06
N TYR A 30 -4.98 12.99 -6.35
CA TYR A 30 -3.75 12.72 -5.60
C TYR A 30 -3.84 13.22 -4.16
N TYR A 31 -4.40 14.42 -3.92
CA TYR A 31 -4.61 14.92 -2.56
C TYR A 31 -5.76 14.22 -1.82
N ALA A 32 -6.71 13.63 -2.54
CA ALA A 32 -7.77 12.80 -1.97
C ALA A 32 -7.34 11.35 -1.71
N ALA A 33 -6.25 10.89 -2.32
CA ALA A 33 -5.74 9.54 -2.12
C ALA A 33 -5.30 9.31 -0.67
N PRO A 34 -5.40 8.07 -0.14
CA PRO A 34 -4.98 7.80 1.22
C PRO A 34 -3.49 8.11 1.47
N ALA A 35 -3.20 8.81 2.57
CA ALA A 35 -1.84 9.17 2.97
C ALA A 35 -0.92 7.97 3.23
N THR A 36 -1.49 6.77 3.39
CA THR A 36 -0.77 5.52 3.62
C THR A 36 -0.23 4.90 2.34
N TRP A 37 -0.76 5.27 1.16
CA TRP A 37 -0.28 4.78 -0.13
C TRP A 37 1.11 5.33 -0.45
N ALA A 38 1.96 4.49 -1.05
CA ALA A 38 3.19 4.98 -1.68
C ALA A 38 2.87 5.83 -2.90
N VAL A 39 3.79 6.73 -3.26
CA VAL A 39 3.57 7.69 -4.36
C VAL A 39 3.38 6.96 -5.69
N ARG A 40 4.23 5.97 -6.01
CA ARG A 40 4.17 5.27 -7.29
C ARG A 40 2.84 4.54 -7.53
N PRO A 41 2.33 3.69 -6.61
CA PRO A 41 1.03 3.05 -6.78
C PRO A 41 -0.14 4.05 -6.84
N ALA A 42 -0.09 5.14 -6.06
CA ALA A 42 -1.11 6.17 -6.07
C ALA A 42 -1.19 6.84 -7.45
N VAL A 43 -0.07 7.36 -7.95
CA VAL A 43 0.03 8.00 -9.27
C VAL A 43 -0.39 7.04 -10.38
N SER A 44 0.07 5.78 -10.33
CA SER A 44 -0.28 4.78 -11.33
C SER A 44 -1.79 4.52 -11.39
N LYS A 45 -2.46 4.34 -10.25
CA LYS A 45 -3.91 4.13 -10.20
C LYS A 45 -4.70 5.33 -10.71
N ILE A 46 -4.31 6.54 -10.30
CA ILE A 46 -4.97 7.78 -10.72
C ILE A 46 -4.84 7.97 -12.23
N LEU A 47 -3.63 7.85 -12.78
CA LEU A 47 -3.40 8.01 -14.22
C LEU A 47 -4.10 6.94 -15.05
N HIS A 48 -4.19 5.70 -14.57
CA HIS A 48 -4.96 4.65 -15.26
C HIS A 48 -6.46 4.97 -15.27
N ALA A 49 -7.02 5.46 -14.16
CA ALA A 49 -8.42 5.85 -14.09
C ALA A 49 -8.71 7.04 -15.03
N LEU A 50 -7.86 8.06 -15.02
CA LEU A 50 -7.95 9.21 -15.94
C LEU A 50 -7.86 8.81 -17.40
N ASN A 51 -6.93 7.92 -17.73
CA ASN A 51 -6.76 7.41 -19.09
C ASN A 51 -8.00 6.66 -19.58
N GLN A 52 -8.56 5.78 -18.76
CA GLN A 52 -9.78 5.05 -19.10
C GLN A 52 -10.96 6.02 -19.33
N TRP A 53 -11.09 7.04 -18.49
CA TRP A 53 -12.14 8.04 -18.63
C TRP A 53 -12.01 8.85 -19.93
N LEU A 54 -10.81 9.39 -20.24
CA LEU A 54 -10.54 10.13 -21.48
C LEU A 54 -10.71 9.26 -22.73
N TYR A 55 -10.27 7.99 -22.66
CA TYR A 55 -10.43 7.03 -23.75
C TYR A 55 -11.91 6.76 -24.04
N HIS A 56 -12.73 6.53 -23.00
CA HIS A 56 -14.17 6.33 -23.17
C HIS A 56 -14.89 7.57 -23.70
N GLN A 57 -14.48 8.77 -23.25
CA GLN A 57 -15.04 10.02 -23.77
C GLN A 57 -14.75 10.18 -25.28
N SER A 58 -13.52 9.84 -25.70
CA SER A 58 -13.12 9.88 -27.10
C SER A 58 -13.95 8.94 -28.00
N GLN A 59 -14.40 7.79 -27.47
CA GLN A 59 -15.27 6.86 -28.22
C GLN A 59 -16.72 7.32 -28.35
N GLN A 60 -17.17 8.26 -27.53
CA GLN A 60 -18.54 8.78 -27.58
C GLN A 60 -18.69 9.96 -28.55
N CYS A 61 -17.58 10.47 -29.10
CA CYS A 61 -17.59 11.53 -30.09
C CYS A 61 -17.89 10.97 -31.51
N ASP A 62 -18.84 11.58 -32.22
CA ASP A 62 -19.29 11.14 -33.55
C ASP A 62 -18.24 11.30 -34.67
N PHE A 63 -17.19 12.10 -34.45
CA PHE A 63 -16.15 12.38 -35.44
C PHE A 63 -14.80 11.77 -35.04
N ALA A 64 -14.20 10.96 -35.93
CA ALA A 64 -12.94 10.26 -35.70
C ALA A 64 -11.70 11.16 -35.43
N TYR A 65 -11.82 12.48 -35.61
CA TYR A 65 -10.76 13.45 -35.35
C TYR A 65 -10.89 14.18 -33.99
N ASP A 66 -12.01 14.00 -33.28
CA ASP A 66 -12.32 14.66 -32.01
C ASP A 66 -11.94 13.79 -30.79
N ALA A 67 -10.73 13.26 -30.80
CA ALA A 67 -10.22 12.45 -29.69
C ALA A 67 -9.80 13.35 -28.52
N SER A 68 -10.17 12.98 -27.30
CA SER A 68 -9.76 13.62 -26.03
C SER A 68 -8.40 13.08 -25.60
N VAL A 69 -7.37 13.37 -26.39
CA VAL A 69 -6.00 12.90 -26.16
C VAL A 69 -5.10 14.05 -25.74
N THR A 70 -4.29 13.82 -24.70
CA THR A 70 -3.38 14.82 -24.16
C THR A 70 -2.08 14.19 -23.66
N THR A 71 -0.99 14.95 -23.67
CA THR A 71 0.25 14.61 -22.98
C THR A 71 0.10 14.90 -21.49
N PHE A 72 0.87 14.22 -20.66
CA PHE A 72 0.88 14.48 -19.23
C PHE A 72 2.28 14.30 -18.67
N THR A 73 2.78 15.36 -18.05
CA THR A 73 4.05 15.34 -17.34
C THR A 73 3.85 15.95 -15.98
N GLY A 74 4.11 15.16 -14.94
CA GLY A 74 3.92 15.59 -13.57
C GLY A 74 5.08 15.22 -12.68
N MET A 75 5.12 15.88 -11.54
CA MET A 75 6.01 15.62 -10.44
C MET A 75 5.25 15.71 -9.12
N VAL A 76 5.46 14.71 -8.28
CA VAL A 76 5.10 14.74 -6.88
C VAL A 76 6.38 14.86 -6.05
N LEU A 77 6.48 15.92 -5.27
CA LEU A 77 7.51 16.09 -4.25
C LEU A 77 6.98 15.60 -2.90
N MET A 78 7.57 14.52 -2.38
CA MET A 78 7.26 13.95 -1.07
C MET A 78 8.57 13.74 -0.29
N SER A 79 8.63 14.32 0.91
CA SER A 79 9.86 14.39 1.71
C SER A 79 11.00 15.02 0.91
N ASN A 80 12.09 14.27 0.66
CA ASN A 80 13.26 14.73 -0.10
C ASN A 80 13.36 14.05 -1.47
N THR A 81 12.27 13.41 -1.92
CA THR A 81 12.22 12.67 -3.18
C THR A 81 11.24 13.32 -4.13
N ALA A 82 11.71 13.64 -5.34
CA ALA A 82 10.88 13.97 -6.49
C ALA A 82 10.51 12.68 -7.23
N HIS A 83 9.20 12.44 -7.37
CA HIS A 83 8.64 11.36 -8.16
C HIS A 83 8.10 11.96 -9.46
N ILE A 84 8.73 11.66 -10.58
CA ILE A 84 8.40 12.21 -11.90
C ILE A 84 7.67 11.14 -12.70
N MET A 85 6.58 11.55 -13.33
CA MET A 85 5.76 10.72 -14.20
C MET A 85 5.53 11.42 -15.54
N HIS A 86 5.68 10.68 -16.64
CA HIS A 86 5.65 11.25 -17.97
C HIS A 86 4.97 10.33 -18.99
N VAL A 87 4.12 10.93 -19.81
CA VAL A 87 3.50 10.36 -21.01
C VAL A 87 3.39 11.46 -22.06
N GLY A 88 4.02 11.27 -23.22
CA GLY A 88 3.92 12.19 -24.35
C GLY A 88 5.26 12.82 -24.71
N ASP A 89 5.28 14.09 -25.07
CA ASP A 89 6.49 14.76 -25.60
C ASP A 89 6.93 15.99 -24.80
N SER A 90 6.29 16.32 -23.67
CA SER A 90 6.81 17.37 -22.79
C SER A 90 8.12 16.95 -22.11
N ARG A 91 8.97 17.93 -21.79
CA ARG A 91 10.28 17.70 -21.17
C ARG A 91 10.36 18.24 -19.75
N VAL A 92 11.04 17.49 -18.88
CA VAL A 92 11.44 17.96 -17.54
C VAL A 92 12.97 18.06 -17.48
N TYR A 93 13.46 19.22 -17.05
CA TYR A 93 14.87 19.48 -16.81
C TYR A 93 15.11 19.72 -15.32
N LEU A 94 16.23 19.22 -14.81
CA LEU A 94 16.76 19.56 -13.48
C LEU A 94 17.99 20.43 -13.67
N TYR A 95 17.95 21.62 -13.09
CA TYR A 95 19.12 22.45 -12.85
C TYR A 95 19.60 22.27 -11.41
N ARG A 96 20.86 21.87 -11.24
CA ARG A 96 21.53 21.77 -9.95
C ARG A 96 22.86 22.51 -10.00
N ALA A 97 23.04 23.47 -9.09
CA ALA A 97 24.30 24.19 -8.97
C ALA A 97 25.44 23.22 -8.65
N ALA A 98 26.56 23.34 -9.36
CA ALA A 98 27.72 22.49 -9.18
C ALA A 98 28.32 22.61 -7.77
N CYS A 99 28.62 21.48 -7.13
CA CYS A 99 29.33 21.44 -5.84
C CYS A 99 30.86 21.50 -5.99
N SER A 100 31.42 21.47 -7.20
CA SER A 100 32.87 21.49 -7.45
C SER A 100 33.23 22.35 -8.66
N GLU A 101 34.41 22.99 -8.61
CA GLU A 101 34.97 23.86 -9.67
C GLU A 101 35.31 23.11 -10.99
N THR A 102 35.15 21.79 -11.04
CA THR A 102 35.55 20.93 -12.18
C THR A 102 34.40 20.44 -13.08
N SER A 103 33.14 20.75 -12.78
CA SER A 103 31.99 20.34 -13.60
C SER A 103 31.60 21.38 -14.64
N SER A 104 31.42 20.96 -15.89
CA SER A 104 31.01 21.82 -16.99
C SER A 104 29.58 22.37 -16.80
N ASP A 105 29.26 23.54 -17.37
CA ASP A 105 27.90 24.09 -17.32
C ASP A 105 26.84 23.14 -17.91
N GLN A 106 27.25 22.25 -18.83
CA GLN A 106 26.40 21.21 -19.42
C GLN A 106 26.02 20.09 -18.44
N ASP A 107 26.79 19.87 -17.37
CA ASP A 107 26.47 18.88 -16.33
C ASP A 107 25.46 19.40 -15.30
N GLN A 108 25.22 20.71 -15.27
CA GLN A 108 24.31 21.35 -14.31
C GLN A 108 22.83 21.22 -14.74
N LEU A 109 22.55 21.11 -16.05
CA LEU A 109 21.19 20.99 -16.59
C LEU A 109 20.95 19.61 -17.24
N ARG A 110 20.18 18.75 -16.55
CA ARG A 110 19.88 17.39 -16.99
C ARG A 110 18.42 17.21 -17.38
N CYS A 111 18.15 16.70 -18.58
CA CYS A 111 16.81 16.25 -18.99
C CYS A 111 16.49 14.93 -18.29
N LEU A 112 15.30 14.83 -17.70
CA LEU A 112 14.84 13.69 -16.91
C LEU A 112 13.85 12.81 -17.69
N THR A 113 13.15 13.36 -18.68
CA THR A 113 12.14 12.62 -19.47
C THR A 113 12.65 12.26 -20.87
N HIS A 114 11.98 11.28 -21.48
CA HIS A 114 12.19 10.83 -22.85
C HIS A 114 10.91 10.98 -23.64
N GLU A 115 10.99 11.57 -24.83
CA GLU A 115 9.81 11.85 -25.66
C GLU A 115 9.22 10.57 -26.27
N HIS A 116 7.90 10.50 -26.24
CA HIS A 116 7.09 9.47 -26.88
C HIS A 116 6.53 9.98 -28.22
N ARG A 117 7.42 10.38 -29.13
CA ARG A 117 7.07 10.91 -30.46
C ARG A 117 7.89 10.21 -31.55
N ARG A 118 7.25 9.87 -32.67
CA ARG A 118 7.91 9.28 -33.84
C ARG A 118 7.98 10.32 -34.98
N ARG A 119 9.18 10.57 -35.49
CA ARG A 119 9.38 11.43 -36.68
C ARG A 119 9.08 10.64 -37.94
N GLN A 120 8.16 11.14 -38.76
CA GLN A 120 7.78 10.54 -40.05
C GLN A 120 8.60 11.17 -41.18
N VAL A 121 8.79 10.42 -42.28
CA VAL A 121 9.43 10.93 -43.51
C VAL A 121 8.53 12.01 -44.10
N GLY A 122 8.93 13.28 -43.96
CA GLY A 122 8.11 14.45 -44.31
C GLY A 122 8.04 15.53 -43.23
N GLY A 123 8.70 15.35 -42.08
CA GLY A 123 8.83 16.38 -41.04
C GLY A 123 7.68 16.44 -40.04
N GLN A 124 6.57 15.77 -40.31
CA GLN A 124 5.49 15.59 -39.34
C GLN A 124 5.84 14.51 -38.33
N SER A 125 5.41 14.75 -37.11
CA SER A 125 5.79 14.01 -35.92
C SER A 125 4.52 13.56 -35.22
N VAL A 126 4.40 12.28 -34.94
CA VAL A 126 3.17 11.71 -34.37
C VAL A 126 3.45 11.25 -32.95
N LEU A 127 2.56 11.61 -32.03
CA LEU A 127 2.57 11.12 -30.67
C LEU A 127 2.34 9.60 -30.66
N ILE A 128 3.22 8.84 -30.02
CA ILE A 128 3.07 7.38 -29.89
C ILE A 128 2.50 6.95 -28.54
N ARG A 129 2.45 7.85 -27.55
CA ARG A 129 1.81 7.63 -26.25
C ARG A 129 1.18 8.91 -25.72
N GLY A 130 -0.03 8.82 -25.21
CA GLY A 130 -0.77 9.94 -24.61
C GLY A 130 -1.89 9.43 -23.71
N LEU A 131 -2.33 10.25 -22.77
CA LEU A 131 -3.55 9.97 -22.01
C LEU A 131 -4.75 9.99 -22.95
N GLY A 132 -5.63 8.99 -22.82
CA GLY A 132 -6.82 8.83 -23.64
C GLY A 132 -6.57 8.22 -25.03
N MET A 133 -5.31 7.93 -25.38
CA MET A 133 -4.95 7.38 -26.68
C MET A 133 -5.28 5.88 -26.80
N ASP A 134 -5.01 5.11 -25.75
CA ASP A 134 -5.18 3.65 -25.70
C ASP A 134 -5.85 3.21 -24.39
N THR A 135 -6.38 1.98 -24.36
CA THR A 135 -6.97 1.39 -23.13
C THR A 135 -5.92 1.08 -22.06
N HIS A 136 -4.68 0.83 -22.47
CA HIS A 136 -3.56 0.52 -21.58
C HIS A 136 -2.55 1.67 -21.61
N LEU A 137 -2.26 2.23 -20.42
CA LEU A 137 -1.34 3.36 -20.29
C LEU A 137 -0.01 2.89 -19.69
N GLU A 138 1.06 3.03 -20.47
CA GLU A 138 2.41 2.91 -19.94
C GLU A 138 2.94 4.30 -19.54
N VAL A 139 3.17 4.48 -18.24
CA VAL A 139 3.69 5.73 -17.66
C VAL A 139 5.18 5.57 -17.36
N ASP A 140 6.00 6.44 -17.93
CA ASP A 140 7.41 6.52 -17.55
C ASP A 140 7.51 7.10 -16.15
N TYR A 141 8.22 6.41 -15.25
CA TYR A 141 8.31 6.77 -13.85
C TYR A 141 9.76 6.81 -13.37
N GLN A 142 10.17 7.93 -12.78
CA GLN A 142 11.51 8.14 -12.24
C GLN A 142 11.46 8.72 -10.83
N GLN A 143 12.41 8.33 -9.98
CA GLN A 143 12.61 8.93 -8.66
C GLN A 143 13.96 9.64 -8.61
N LEU A 144 14.01 10.78 -7.95
CA LEU A 144 15.21 11.60 -7.80
C LEU A 144 15.28 12.18 -6.38
N GLN A 145 16.45 12.12 -5.75
CA GLN A 145 16.73 12.88 -4.53
C GLN A 145 16.94 14.36 -4.86
N VAL A 146 16.13 15.23 -4.26
CA VAL A 146 16.24 16.68 -4.42
C VAL A 146 17.14 17.30 -3.36
N GLN A 147 17.70 18.46 -3.69
CA GLN A 147 18.55 19.29 -2.83
C GLN A 147 17.94 20.69 -2.74
N ALA A 148 18.19 21.37 -1.62
CA ALA A 148 17.84 22.78 -1.51
C ALA A 148 18.60 23.58 -2.58
N GLY A 149 17.88 24.45 -3.30
CA GLY A 149 18.39 25.19 -4.45
C GLY A 149 18.18 24.51 -5.82
N ASP A 150 17.70 23.27 -5.86
CA ASP A 150 17.34 22.62 -7.14
C ASP A 150 16.23 23.42 -7.85
N VAL A 151 16.36 23.56 -9.17
CA VAL A 151 15.30 24.15 -10.01
C VAL A 151 14.87 23.13 -11.05
N LEU A 152 13.60 22.74 -11.03
CA LEU A 152 12.99 21.89 -12.05
C LEU A 152 12.23 22.75 -13.06
N MET A 153 12.39 22.45 -14.33
CA MET A 153 11.76 23.16 -15.44
C MET A 153 10.99 22.20 -16.32
N PHE A 154 9.69 22.46 -16.50
CA PHE A 154 8.80 21.72 -17.39
C PHE A 154 8.57 22.56 -18.64
N THR A 155 8.64 21.92 -19.82
CA THR A 155 8.47 22.59 -21.11
C THR A 155 7.65 21.75 -22.08
N THR A 156 6.76 22.37 -22.86
CA THR A 156 6.09 21.75 -24.02
C THR A 156 6.91 21.90 -25.30
N ASP A 157 6.52 21.21 -26.37
CA ASP A 157 7.22 21.17 -27.66
C ASP A 157 7.41 22.56 -28.26
N GLY A 158 6.44 23.46 -28.07
CA GLY A 158 6.53 24.87 -28.43
C GLY A 158 7.73 25.63 -27.86
N VAL A 159 8.38 25.13 -26.81
CA VAL A 159 9.65 25.70 -26.28
C VAL A 159 10.86 24.93 -26.80
N HIS A 160 10.88 23.61 -26.64
CA HIS A 160 12.10 22.82 -26.81
C HIS A 160 12.34 22.28 -28.24
N ASP A 161 11.38 22.45 -29.15
CA ASP A 161 11.60 22.24 -30.59
C ASP A 161 12.18 23.48 -31.28
N VAL A 162 12.02 24.67 -30.70
CA VAL A 162 12.46 25.94 -31.30
C VAL A 162 13.94 26.21 -31.05
N PHE A 163 14.45 25.92 -29.87
CA PHE A 163 15.87 26.06 -29.54
C PHE A 163 16.35 24.99 -28.57
N THR A 164 17.66 24.73 -28.59
CA THR A 164 18.27 23.72 -27.71
C THR A 164 18.44 24.31 -26.32
N VAL A 165 17.51 23.96 -25.43
CA VAL A 165 17.42 24.45 -24.04
C VAL A 165 18.75 24.33 -23.26
N LYS A 166 19.57 23.31 -23.55
CA LYS A 166 20.87 23.09 -22.89
C LYS A 166 21.98 24.04 -23.32
N ASP A 167 21.88 24.60 -24.52
CA ASP A 167 22.91 25.45 -25.11
C ASP A 167 22.48 26.92 -25.14
N ASP A 168 21.27 27.22 -24.67
CA ASP A 168 20.74 28.58 -24.65
C ASP A 168 21.28 29.38 -23.45
N PRO A 169 21.99 30.51 -23.70
CA PRO A 169 22.60 31.30 -22.65
C PRO A 169 21.58 31.99 -21.75
N ILE A 170 20.42 32.38 -22.28
CA ILE A 170 19.36 33.05 -21.52
C ILE A 170 18.74 32.07 -20.52
N VAL A 171 18.50 30.83 -20.94
CA VAL A 171 17.99 29.79 -20.05
C VAL A 171 19.02 29.43 -18.98
N CYS A 172 20.27 29.16 -19.37
CA CYS A 172 21.29 28.72 -18.42
C CYS A 172 21.65 29.81 -17.39
N GLU A 173 21.84 31.06 -17.83
CA GLU A 173 22.11 32.18 -16.95
C GLU A 173 20.91 32.51 -16.06
N GLY A 174 19.70 32.46 -16.64
CA GLY A 174 18.45 32.63 -15.90
C GLY A 174 18.30 31.61 -14.78
N LEU A 175 18.42 30.31 -15.09
CA LEU A 175 18.33 29.23 -14.10
C LEU A 175 19.40 29.36 -13.02
N ARG A 176 20.64 29.72 -13.38
CA ARG A 176 21.71 29.99 -12.42
C ARG A 176 21.37 31.15 -11.48
N SER A 177 20.83 32.25 -12.02
CA SER A 177 20.46 33.42 -11.21
C SER A 177 19.35 33.07 -10.21
N VAL A 178 18.33 32.33 -10.64
CA VAL A 178 17.19 31.99 -9.79
C VAL A 178 17.55 30.90 -8.78
N ALA A 179 18.45 29.97 -9.11
CA ALA A 179 18.93 28.95 -8.18
C ALA A 179 19.73 29.56 -7.01
N THR A 180 20.55 30.58 -7.29
CA THR A 180 21.44 31.21 -6.29
C THR A 180 20.81 32.37 -5.52
N ALA A 181 19.85 33.07 -6.12
CA ALA A 181 19.12 34.16 -5.47
C ALA A 181 18.22 33.63 -4.33
N PRO A 182 17.80 34.49 -3.38
CA PRO A 182 16.70 34.19 -2.47
C PRO A 182 15.44 33.79 -3.26
N SER A 183 14.58 32.99 -2.65
CA SER A 183 13.35 32.58 -3.33
C SER A 183 12.41 33.76 -3.54
N ASP A 184 12.14 34.04 -4.81
CA ASP A 184 11.22 35.08 -5.27
C ASP A 184 10.39 34.51 -6.42
N VAL A 185 9.08 34.38 -6.18
CA VAL A 185 8.13 33.87 -7.18
C VAL A 185 8.08 34.78 -8.40
N THR A 186 8.23 36.09 -8.21
CA THR A 186 8.21 37.05 -9.32
C THR A 186 9.43 36.89 -10.22
N ALA A 187 10.59 36.52 -9.68
CA ALA A 187 11.78 36.21 -10.46
C ALA A 187 11.63 34.90 -11.26
N LEU A 188 11.01 33.87 -10.67
CA LEU A 188 10.67 32.62 -11.35
C LEU A 188 9.68 32.87 -12.51
N GLU A 189 8.61 33.62 -12.27
CA GLU A 189 7.63 33.99 -13.29
C GLU A 189 8.23 34.85 -14.41
N ALA A 190 9.09 35.80 -14.07
CA ALA A 190 9.78 36.62 -15.07
C ALA A 190 10.69 35.76 -15.96
N LEU A 191 11.39 34.77 -15.38
CA LEU A 191 12.22 33.85 -16.16
C LEU A 191 11.37 32.94 -17.05
N SER A 192 10.31 32.32 -16.53
CA SER A 192 9.44 31.47 -17.33
C SER A 192 8.81 32.24 -18.49
N TRP A 193 8.36 33.48 -18.25
CA TRP A 193 7.82 34.36 -19.28
C TRP A 193 8.86 34.71 -20.35
N ARG A 194 10.11 35.02 -19.96
CA ARG A 194 11.21 35.28 -20.90
C ARG A 194 11.50 34.09 -21.81
N ILE A 195 11.52 32.87 -21.25
CA ILE A 195 11.75 31.63 -22.00
C ILE A 195 10.63 31.43 -23.04
N VAL A 196 9.37 31.62 -22.64
CA VAL A 196 8.21 31.49 -23.53
C VAL A 196 8.24 32.55 -24.65
N GLN A 197 8.51 33.82 -24.32
CA GLN A 197 8.59 34.89 -25.31
C GLN A 197 9.69 34.65 -26.34
N GLN A 198 10.87 34.19 -25.88
CA GLN A 198 11.96 33.84 -26.77
C GLN A 198 11.58 32.69 -27.71
N ALA A 199 10.89 31.66 -27.21
CA ALA A 199 10.40 30.57 -28.05
C ALA A 199 9.41 31.06 -29.11
N LEU A 200 8.47 31.94 -28.73
CA LEU A 200 7.51 32.52 -29.66
C LEU A 200 8.19 33.37 -30.74
N ILE A 201 9.14 34.24 -30.38
CA ILE A 201 9.88 35.09 -31.33
C ILE A 201 10.75 34.23 -32.27
N ALA A 202 11.46 33.24 -31.73
CA ALA A 202 12.31 32.36 -32.53
C ALA A 202 11.48 31.47 -33.49
N GLY A 203 10.24 31.15 -33.13
CA GLY A 203 9.27 30.50 -34.02
C GLY A 203 8.71 31.41 -35.13
N GLU A 204 8.74 32.74 -34.95
CA GLU A 204 8.16 33.72 -35.91
C GLU A 204 9.09 34.06 -37.11
N GLY A 205 10.39 33.77 -37.04
CA GLY A 205 11.34 34.03 -38.14
C GLY A 205 11.69 35.52 -38.34
N ALA A 206 12.87 35.82 -38.89
CA ALA A 206 13.42 37.19 -38.98
C ALA A 206 12.64 38.14 -39.91
N ASP A 207 11.81 37.62 -40.82
CA ASP A 207 11.12 38.40 -41.86
C ASP A 207 9.58 38.39 -41.70
N GLY A 208 9.04 37.88 -40.60
CA GLY A 208 7.59 37.73 -40.39
C GLY A 208 6.92 36.70 -41.32
N GLU A 209 7.70 36.02 -42.16
CA GLU A 209 7.28 34.80 -42.85
C GLU A 209 7.69 33.58 -42.02
N ALA A 210 6.70 32.73 -41.70
CA ALA A 210 6.91 31.45 -41.05
C ALA A 210 8.00 30.68 -41.81
N THR A 211 9.15 30.46 -41.17
CA THR A 211 10.25 29.71 -41.79
C THR A 211 9.74 28.35 -42.27
N ALA A 212 10.12 27.91 -43.47
CA ALA A 212 9.64 26.65 -44.06
C ALA A 212 10.04 25.37 -43.28
N ALA A 213 10.84 25.50 -42.22
CA ALA A 213 11.10 24.42 -41.24
C ALA A 213 10.05 24.40 -40.09
N ALA A 214 9.28 25.48 -39.93
CA ALA A 214 8.16 25.66 -39.03
C ALA A 214 6.84 25.64 -39.82
N GLY A 215 6.45 24.45 -40.29
CA GLY A 215 5.09 24.20 -40.81
C GLY A 215 3.99 24.23 -39.72
N LYS A 216 4.28 24.76 -38.53
CA LYS A 216 3.36 24.88 -37.39
C LYS A 216 3.20 26.38 -37.10
N GLY A 217 2.07 26.96 -37.49
CA GLY A 217 1.71 28.32 -37.04
C GLY A 217 1.65 28.37 -35.52
N ARG A 218 1.99 29.53 -34.91
CA ARG A 218 1.93 29.86 -33.47
C ARG A 218 1.55 28.68 -32.57
N ASP A 219 2.49 27.77 -32.33
CA ASP A 219 2.25 26.72 -31.35
C ASP A 219 2.31 27.33 -29.95
N ASN A 220 1.44 26.87 -29.07
CA ASN A 220 1.40 27.39 -27.71
C ASN A 220 2.63 26.90 -26.93
N ALA A 221 3.36 27.83 -26.31
CA ALA A 221 4.54 27.51 -25.52
C ALA A 221 4.23 27.58 -24.03
N THR A 222 4.52 26.51 -23.29
CA THR A 222 4.37 26.45 -21.83
C THR A 222 5.73 26.21 -21.17
N CYS A 223 6.05 27.01 -20.16
CA CYS A 223 7.21 26.82 -19.28
C CYS A 223 6.78 26.96 -17.82
N LEU A 224 6.99 25.91 -17.01
CA LEU A 224 6.74 25.92 -15.57
C LEU A 224 8.06 25.70 -14.83
N LEU A 225 8.37 26.60 -13.90
CA LEU A 225 9.56 26.51 -13.06
C LEU A 225 9.18 26.20 -11.62
N VAL A 226 9.91 25.28 -11.00
CA VAL A 226 9.74 24.87 -9.61
C VAL A 226 11.08 24.91 -8.91
N LYS A 227 11.24 25.79 -7.91
CA LYS A 227 12.44 25.87 -7.09
C LYS A 227 12.23 25.16 -5.76
N VAL A 228 13.19 24.32 -5.37
CA VAL A 228 13.24 23.71 -4.04
C VAL A 228 13.92 24.69 -3.10
N GLU A 229 13.12 25.46 -2.35
CA GLU A 229 13.65 26.50 -1.45
C GLU A 229 14.37 25.90 -0.24
N ALA A 230 13.68 24.98 0.41
CA ALA A 230 14.15 24.24 1.56
C ALA A 230 13.55 22.85 1.48
N LEU A 231 14.30 21.87 1.98
CA LEU A 231 13.77 20.54 2.21
C LEU A 231 13.25 20.47 3.63
N PRO A 232 12.08 19.84 3.86
CA PRO A 232 11.66 19.58 5.22
C PRO A 232 12.75 18.77 5.92
N GLU A 233 13.05 19.10 7.17
CA GLU A 233 13.68 18.12 8.06
C GLU A 233 12.66 17.02 8.24
N LEU A 234 12.73 15.96 7.40
CA LEU A 234 11.95 14.72 7.45
C LEU A 234 10.70 14.87 8.34
N GLY A 235 9.58 15.46 7.90
CA GLY A 235 8.48 15.82 8.81
C GLY A 235 7.89 14.64 9.61
N GLN A 236 8.04 13.41 9.09
CA GLN A 236 7.78 12.19 9.85
C GLN A 236 8.85 11.90 10.92
N ALA A 237 10.13 12.13 10.62
CA ALA A 237 11.20 12.08 11.62
C ALA A 237 11.08 13.22 12.63
N GLU A 238 10.60 14.41 12.28
CA GLU A 238 10.39 15.51 13.23
C GLU A 238 9.27 15.18 14.23
N MET A 239 8.16 14.60 13.76
CA MET A 239 7.11 14.08 14.63
C MET A 239 7.63 12.93 15.50
N VAL A 240 8.37 11.98 14.92
CA VAL A 240 9.01 10.89 15.67
C VAL A 240 9.99 11.44 16.70
N ASN A 241 10.85 12.39 16.34
CA ASN A 241 11.81 13.04 17.23
C ASN A 241 11.10 13.80 18.36
N THR A 242 10.02 14.51 18.05
CA THR A 242 9.20 15.21 19.06
C THR A 242 8.54 14.23 20.03
N LEU A 243 8.00 13.11 19.52
CA LEU A 243 7.37 12.09 20.34
C LEU A 243 8.38 11.25 21.14
N LEU A 244 9.59 11.05 20.62
CA LEU A 244 10.71 10.40 21.31
C LEU A 244 11.24 11.25 22.48
N GLN A 245 11.04 12.57 22.45
CA GLN A 245 11.37 13.46 23.57
C GLN A 245 10.35 13.39 24.71
N ARG A 246 9.20 12.72 24.52
CA ARG A 246 8.18 12.60 25.56
C ARG A 246 8.57 11.57 26.62
N VAL A 247 8.07 11.80 27.83
CA VAL A 247 8.32 10.94 28.98
C VAL A 247 7.48 9.68 28.87
N ILE A 248 8.08 8.50 29.00
CA ILE A 248 7.34 7.27 29.20
C ILE A 248 6.81 7.27 30.65
N PRO A 249 5.49 7.23 30.87
CA PRO A 249 4.96 7.25 32.22
C PRO A 249 5.31 5.96 32.98
N PRO A 250 5.39 6.01 34.32
CA PRO A 250 5.58 4.82 35.14
C PRO A 250 4.41 3.84 34.99
N VAL A 251 4.60 2.60 35.46
CA VAL A 251 3.50 1.63 35.54
C VAL A 251 2.41 2.21 36.43
N LEU A 252 1.20 2.32 35.88
CA LEU A 252 0.05 2.93 36.53
C LEU A 252 -0.81 1.86 37.22
N GLN A 253 -1.51 2.28 38.28
CA GLN A 253 -2.49 1.48 39.02
C GLN A 253 -3.88 2.11 38.93
N THR A 254 -4.92 1.31 39.19
CA THR A 254 -6.29 1.80 39.30
C THR A 254 -6.39 2.98 40.26
N GLY A 255 -7.11 4.03 39.85
CA GLY A 255 -7.29 5.29 40.59
C GLY A 255 -6.21 6.34 40.32
N GLN A 256 -5.10 5.99 39.67
CA GLN A 256 -4.09 6.97 39.26
C GLN A 256 -4.52 7.72 37.99
N ARG A 257 -3.87 8.86 37.72
CA ARG A 257 -4.16 9.71 36.55
C ARG A 257 -2.99 9.77 35.58
N LEU A 258 -3.31 9.81 34.29
CA LEU A 258 -2.41 10.15 33.19
C LEU A 258 -3.05 11.29 32.41
N ASP A 259 -2.48 12.49 32.52
CA ASP A 259 -3.11 13.73 32.04
C ASP A 259 -4.56 13.89 32.56
N HIS A 260 -5.55 13.93 31.67
CA HIS A 260 -6.98 14.04 31.98
C HIS A 260 -7.70 12.68 32.05
N PHE A 261 -6.95 11.58 32.04
CA PHE A 261 -7.50 10.24 32.13
C PHE A 261 -7.30 9.66 33.52
N THR A 262 -8.38 9.13 34.11
CA THR A 262 -8.34 8.39 35.38
C THR A 262 -8.37 6.89 35.08
N ILE A 263 -7.34 6.16 35.50
CA ILE A 263 -7.21 4.72 35.27
C ILE A 263 -8.26 3.97 36.08
N THR A 264 -9.09 3.18 35.41
CA THR A 264 -10.12 2.34 36.04
C THR A 264 -9.69 0.88 36.13
N GLU A 265 -8.93 0.38 35.17
CA GLU A 265 -8.50 -1.02 35.12
C GLU A 265 -7.13 -1.18 34.43
N VAL A 266 -6.34 -2.16 34.85
CA VAL A 266 -5.12 -2.60 34.16
C VAL A 266 -5.48 -3.79 33.27
N LEU A 267 -5.62 -3.57 31.97
CA LEU A 267 -6.03 -4.59 31.01
C LEU A 267 -4.88 -5.53 30.62
N HIS A 268 -3.66 -4.98 30.50
CA HIS A 268 -2.46 -5.74 30.20
C HIS A 268 -1.23 -5.10 30.79
N SER A 269 -0.33 -5.92 31.34
CA SER A 269 0.99 -5.50 31.78
C SER A 269 2.03 -6.46 31.23
N GLY A 270 2.66 -6.06 30.12
CA GLY A 270 3.64 -6.87 29.40
C GLY A 270 5.05 -6.29 29.45
N SER A 271 6.02 -7.03 28.89
CA SER A 271 7.41 -6.57 28.81
C SER A 271 7.56 -5.36 27.89
N ARG A 272 6.80 -5.31 26.80
CA ARG A 272 6.88 -4.25 25.76
C ARG A 272 5.95 -3.09 26.01
N SER A 273 4.75 -3.31 26.52
CA SER A 273 3.78 -2.23 26.73
C SER A 273 2.81 -2.56 27.87
N HIS A 274 2.19 -1.51 28.40
CA HIS A 274 1.09 -1.58 29.35
C HIS A 274 -0.17 -1.04 28.69
N VAL A 275 -1.31 -1.66 28.99
CA VAL A 275 -2.61 -1.27 28.46
C VAL A 275 -3.57 -1.07 29.62
N TYR A 276 -4.23 0.08 29.65
CA TYR A 276 -5.11 0.50 30.72
C TYR A 276 -6.49 0.86 30.18
N GLN A 277 -7.53 0.60 30.95
CA GLN A 277 -8.82 1.25 30.76
C GLN A 277 -8.82 2.53 31.57
N ALA A 278 -9.31 3.63 30.98
CA ALA A 278 -9.36 4.91 31.65
C ALA A 278 -10.61 5.71 31.26
N ILE A 279 -11.11 6.53 32.16
CA ILE A 279 -12.21 7.48 31.89
C ILE A 279 -11.59 8.86 31.69
N SER A 280 -12.03 9.58 30.66
CA SER A 280 -11.63 10.95 30.38
C SER A 280 -12.48 11.93 31.18
N ASP A 281 -11.82 12.85 31.88
CA ASP A 281 -12.50 13.91 32.66
C ASP A 281 -13.13 15.00 31.78
N HIS A 282 -12.89 14.96 30.45
CA HIS A 282 -13.39 15.98 29.51
C HIS A 282 -14.78 15.66 28.96
N ASP A 283 -15.08 14.37 28.77
CA ASP A 283 -16.29 13.90 28.10
C ASP A 283 -16.95 12.70 28.79
N ASP A 284 -16.43 12.26 29.94
CA ASP A 284 -16.89 11.09 30.71
C ASP A 284 -16.93 9.79 29.88
N VAL A 285 -16.13 9.71 28.81
CA VAL A 285 -16.03 8.53 27.95
C VAL A 285 -14.91 7.60 28.42
N THR A 286 -15.15 6.28 28.28
CA THR A 286 -14.14 5.25 28.57
C THR A 286 -13.25 4.99 27.36
N TYR A 287 -11.95 5.03 27.57
CA TYR A 287 -10.89 4.82 26.60
C TYR A 287 -9.96 3.68 27.02
N VAL A 288 -9.16 3.21 26.06
CA VAL A 288 -8.04 2.32 26.29
C VAL A 288 -6.75 3.11 26.06
N LEU A 289 -5.86 3.13 27.04
CA LEU A 289 -4.56 3.78 26.94
C LEU A 289 -3.48 2.73 26.76
N LYS A 290 -2.72 2.82 25.66
CA LYS A 290 -1.55 1.96 25.42
C LYS A 290 -0.29 2.78 25.67
N VAL A 291 0.60 2.24 26.49
CA VAL A 291 1.81 2.93 26.98
C VAL A 291 3.03 2.03 26.71
N PRO A 292 4.14 2.55 26.17
CA PRO A 292 5.35 1.76 26.01
C PRO A 292 5.96 1.41 27.37
N SER A 293 6.65 0.28 27.47
CA SER A 293 7.32 -0.13 28.69
C SER A 293 8.59 0.69 28.91
N LEU A 294 8.82 1.12 30.16
CA LEU A 294 10.07 1.77 30.59
C LEU A 294 11.33 0.94 30.30
N HIS A 295 11.22 -0.39 30.23
CA HIS A 295 12.34 -1.26 29.89
C HIS A 295 12.86 -1.05 28.47
N PHE A 296 12.05 -0.46 27.59
CA PHE A 296 12.37 -0.18 26.20
C PHE A 296 12.56 1.33 25.94
N ALA A 297 12.76 2.13 26.99
CA ALA A 297 12.97 3.58 26.86
C ALA A 297 14.21 3.96 26.03
N GLU A 298 15.22 3.09 26.00
CA GLU A 298 16.46 3.29 25.22
C GLU A 298 16.43 2.54 23.87
N ASP A 299 15.40 1.72 23.62
CA ASP A 299 15.25 1.00 22.35
C ASP A 299 14.58 1.90 21.32
N TYR A 300 15.41 2.68 20.65
CA TYR A 300 14.98 3.63 19.63
C TYR A 300 14.14 2.97 18.52
N LEU A 301 14.52 1.76 18.08
CA LEU A 301 13.80 1.05 17.02
C LEU A 301 12.39 0.64 17.48
N TYR A 302 12.26 0.15 18.71
CA TYR A 302 10.98 -0.16 19.31
C TYR A 302 10.09 1.09 19.44
N LEU A 303 10.63 2.20 19.96
CA LEU A 303 9.86 3.43 20.14
C LEU A 303 9.41 4.05 18.81
N GLN A 304 10.25 3.98 17.77
CA GLN A 304 9.83 4.36 16.42
C GLN A 304 8.66 3.51 15.92
N GLY A 305 8.70 2.19 16.17
CA GLY A 305 7.58 1.28 15.88
C GLY A 305 6.30 1.66 16.63
N PHE A 306 6.43 1.96 17.93
CA PHE A 306 5.31 2.40 18.77
C PHE A 306 4.70 3.71 18.25
N ILE A 307 5.51 4.71 17.89
CA ILE A 307 5.02 5.98 17.34
C ILE A 307 4.33 5.77 15.99
N ARG A 308 4.93 4.93 15.15
CA ARG A 308 4.39 4.57 13.82
C ARG A 308 3.03 3.89 13.95
N GLU A 309 2.85 3.01 14.92
CA GLU A 309 1.55 2.39 15.23
C GLU A 309 0.46 3.45 15.42
N GLY A 310 0.71 4.42 16.29
CA GLY A 310 -0.26 5.48 16.56
C GLY A 310 -0.57 6.30 15.32
N TRP A 311 0.45 6.70 14.55
CA TRP A 311 0.25 7.44 13.31
C TRP A 311 -0.57 6.65 12.28
N VAL A 312 -0.28 5.36 12.08
CA VAL A 312 -1.04 4.53 11.14
C VAL A 312 -2.48 4.37 11.60
N GLY A 313 -2.71 4.16 12.91
CA GLY A 313 -4.07 4.04 13.45
C GLY A 313 -4.88 5.33 13.38
N GLU A 314 -4.26 6.51 13.51
CA GLU A 314 -4.93 7.80 13.33
C GLU A 314 -5.49 8.00 11.91
N GLN A 315 -4.82 7.42 10.90
CA GLN A 315 -5.26 7.49 9.49
C GLN A 315 -6.42 6.53 9.17
N LEU A 316 -6.74 5.61 10.08
CA LEU A 316 -7.73 4.58 9.87
C LEU A 316 -9.05 4.92 10.57
N SER A 317 -10.12 5.00 9.79
CA SER A 317 -11.48 5.20 10.30
C SER A 317 -12.42 4.16 9.69
N HIS A 318 -12.60 3.03 10.40
CA HIS A 318 -13.52 1.98 9.98
C HIS A 318 -13.99 1.16 11.20
N PRO A 319 -15.27 0.75 11.30
CA PRO A 319 -15.79 0.02 12.47
C PRO A 319 -15.05 -1.29 12.80
N ALA A 320 -14.49 -1.95 11.79
CA ALA A 320 -13.74 -3.20 11.94
C ALA A 320 -12.27 -3.03 12.38
N ILE A 321 -11.79 -1.79 12.56
CA ILE A 321 -10.45 -1.48 13.05
C ILE A 321 -10.60 -0.57 14.27
N MET A 322 -9.93 -0.88 15.37
CA MET A 322 -9.97 -0.05 16.56
C MET A 322 -9.45 1.34 16.24
N ARG A 323 -10.26 2.35 16.55
CA ARG A 323 -9.87 3.74 16.35
C ARG A 323 -8.75 4.13 17.32
N ILE A 324 -7.67 4.69 16.78
CA ILE A 324 -6.65 5.42 17.54
C ILE A 324 -6.92 6.92 17.39
N TYR A 325 -6.99 7.64 18.51
CA TYR A 325 -7.28 9.07 18.53
C TYR A 325 -5.99 9.88 18.41
N PRO A 326 -6.06 11.08 17.80
CA PRO A 326 -4.89 11.95 17.63
C PRO A 326 -4.13 12.22 18.92
N TYR A 327 -2.79 12.20 18.86
CA TYR A 327 -1.98 12.59 20.01
C TYR A 327 -2.33 13.98 20.53
N SER A 328 -2.40 14.12 21.86
CA SER A 328 -2.44 15.44 22.48
C SER A 328 -1.11 16.17 22.23
N ARG A 329 -1.17 17.35 21.60
CA ARG A 329 0.02 18.19 21.36
C ARG A 329 0.59 18.80 22.64
N THR A 330 -0.19 18.85 23.72
CA THR A 330 0.22 19.44 25.01
C THR A 330 0.69 18.41 26.03
N SER A 331 0.46 17.12 25.77
CA SER A 331 0.91 16.06 26.67
C SER A 331 2.44 15.93 26.67
N ARG A 332 3.00 15.78 27.86
CA ARG A 332 4.42 15.44 28.05
C ARG A 332 4.69 13.93 27.99
N PHE A 333 3.64 13.11 27.98
CA PHE A 333 3.75 11.66 28.06
C PHE A 333 3.58 11.00 26.70
N LEU A 334 4.28 9.88 26.50
CA LEU A 334 4.13 9.03 25.31
C LEU A 334 3.12 7.92 25.57
N TYR A 335 1.95 7.99 24.94
CA TYR A 335 0.91 6.98 24.99
C TYR A 335 -0.06 7.14 23.80
N HIS A 336 -0.76 6.07 23.45
CA HIS A 336 -1.86 6.08 22.49
C HIS A 336 -3.20 6.11 23.22
N VAL A 337 -4.13 6.91 22.73
CA VAL A 337 -5.54 6.88 23.15
C VAL A 337 -6.30 6.06 22.13
N CYS A 338 -6.90 4.96 22.57
CA CYS A 338 -7.60 4.01 21.73
C CYS A 338 -9.07 3.90 22.15
N GLN A 339 -9.94 3.58 21.19
CA GLN A 339 -11.32 3.24 21.45
C GLN A 339 -11.42 2.03 22.38
N LYS A 340 -12.29 2.09 23.39
CA LYS A 340 -12.72 0.89 24.12
C LYS A 340 -13.65 0.08 23.23
N VAL A 341 -13.23 -1.14 22.91
CA VAL A 341 -14.05 -2.12 22.18
C VAL A 341 -14.74 -3.00 23.21
N GLU A 342 -16.08 -3.08 23.12
CA GLU A 342 -16.89 -3.96 23.96
C GLU A 342 -16.95 -5.36 23.34
N GLY A 343 -16.40 -6.35 24.05
CA GLY A 343 -16.32 -7.73 23.55
C GLY A 343 -15.22 -8.54 24.21
N ILE A 344 -14.98 -9.73 23.67
CA ILE A 344 -13.91 -10.63 24.09
C ILE A 344 -12.89 -10.80 22.96
N THR A 345 -11.66 -11.17 23.27
CA THR A 345 -10.69 -11.53 22.22
C THR A 345 -11.13 -12.81 21.50
N LEU A 346 -10.74 -12.98 20.23
CA LEU A 346 -10.99 -14.21 19.48
C LEU A 346 -10.35 -15.41 20.21
N ARG A 347 -9.22 -15.22 20.90
CA ARG A 347 -8.63 -16.23 21.78
C ARG A 347 -9.61 -16.68 22.87
N GLN A 348 -10.21 -15.74 23.59
CA GLN A 348 -11.20 -16.05 24.63
C GLN A 348 -12.44 -16.71 24.04
N TRP A 349 -12.88 -16.27 22.86
CA TRP A 349 -13.97 -16.90 22.13
C TRP A 349 -13.64 -18.37 21.78
N MET A 350 -12.45 -18.66 21.29
CA MET A 350 -11.99 -20.03 20.98
C MET A 350 -11.92 -20.91 22.23
N GLN A 351 -11.55 -20.35 23.39
CA GLN A 351 -11.54 -21.08 24.65
C GLN A 351 -12.95 -21.41 25.14
N ALA A 352 -13.90 -20.50 24.95
CA ALA A 352 -15.31 -20.72 25.26
C ALA A 352 -15.99 -21.68 24.27
N ASN A 353 -15.50 -21.76 23.03
CA ASN A 353 -16.03 -22.57 21.94
C ASN A 353 -14.95 -23.53 21.40
N PRO A 354 -14.58 -24.60 22.15
CA PRO A 354 -13.47 -25.47 21.77
C PRO A 354 -13.74 -26.36 20.54
N THR A 355 -15.00 -26.55 20.16
CA THR A 355 -15.42 -27.32 18.98
C THR A 355 -16.56 -26.60 18.25
N PRO A 356 -16.27 -25.44 17.62
CA PRO A 356 -17.29 -24.64 16.97
C PRO A 356 -17.79 -25.33 15.69
N SER A 357 -19.03 -25.06 15.30
CA SER A 357 -19.55 -25.49 14.00
C SER A 357 -18.86 -24.77 12.86
N LEU A 358 -18.85 -25.37 11.67
CA LEU A 358 -18.29 -24.74 10.47
C LEU A 358 -18.97 -23.39 10.18
N VAL A 359 -20.28 -23.30 10.38
CA VAL A 359 -21.07 -22.09 10.12
C VAL A 359 -20.63 -20.93 11.02
N GLU A 360 -20.41 -21.19 12.32
CA GLU A 360 -19.91 -20.17 13.25
C GLU A 360 -18.52 -19.65 12.84
N VAL A 361 -17.62 -20.56 12.44
CA VAL A 361 -16.29 -20.18 11.95
C VAL A 361 -16.39 -19.41 10.64
N GLN A 362 -17.28 -19.77 9.72
CA GLN A 362 -17.49 -19.06 8.46
C GLN A 362 -17.97 -17.62 8.68
N LEU A 363 -18.91 -17.40 9.61
CA LEU A 363 -19.38 -16.05 9.96
C LEU A 363 -18.25 -15.18 10.50
N LEU A 364 -17.43 -15.72 11.41
CA LEU A 364 -16.26 -15.01 11.93
C LEU A 364 -15.19 -14.80 10.85
N ALA A 365 -14.94 -15.80 10.00
CA ALA A 365 -13.99 -15.70 8.90
C ALA A 365 -14.37 -14.56 7.95
N GLU A 366 -15.64 -14.46 7.55
CA GLU A 366 -16.12 -13.37 6.70
C GLU A 366 -15.86 -12.00 7.34
N ALA A 367 -16.14 -11.85 8.64
CA ALA A 367 -15.89 -10.62 9.37
C ALA A 367 -14.39 -10.29 9.47
N ILE A 368 -13.54 -11.29 9.74
CA ILE A 368 -12.07 -11.14 9.78
C ILE A 368 -11.53 -10.73 8.40
N PHE A 369 -11.92 -11.41 7.33
CA PHE A 369 -11.49 -11.07 5.97
C PHE A 369 -11.91 -9.65 5.59
N LYS A 370 -13.14 -9.24 5.92
CA LYS A 370 -13.60 -7.85 5.72
C LYS A 370 -12.73 -6.86 6.48
N ALA A 371 -12.39 -7.13 7.74
CA ALA A 371 -11.50 -6.28 8.55
C ALA A 371 -10.09 -6.17 7.94
N VAL A 372 -9.47 -7.28 7.56
CA VAL A 372 -8.12 -7.28 6.94
C VAL A 372 -8.13 -6.56 5.58
N ARG A 373 -9.22 -6.67 4.81
CA ARG A 373 -9.38 -5.93 3.54
C ARG A 373 -9.42 -4.42 3.72
N VAL A 374 -9.82 -3.90 4.90
CA VAL A 374 -9.72 -2.47 5.21
C VAL A 374 -8.25 -2.04 5.18
N LEU A 375 -7.37 -2.78 5.88
CA LEU A 375 -5.93 -2.53 5.88
C LEU A 375 -5.33 -2.64 4.48
N GLN A 376 -5.70 -3.69 3.74
CA GLN A 376 -5.27 -3.89 2.36
C GLN A 376 -5.59 -2.69 1.46
N ARG A 377 -6.83 -2.17 1.52
CA ARG A 377 -7.25 -1.02 0.70
C ARG A 377 -6.45 0.24 1.02
N GLN A 378 -5.94 0.33 2.24
CA GLN A 378 -5.08 1.41 2.70
C GLN A 378 -3.59 1.15 2.45
N GLY A 379 -3.20 0.06 1.76
CA GLY A 379 -1.80 -0.27 1.52
C GLY A 379 -1.04 -0.62 2.80
N ILE A 380 -1.75 -1.24 3.76
CA ILE A 380 -1.22 -1.66 5.06
C ILE A 380 -1.24 -3.19 5.15
N VAL A 381 -0.11 -3.75 5.57
CA VAL A 381 0.04 -5.17 5.97
C VAL A 381 0.19 -5.22 7.48
N HIS A 382 -0.62 -6.03 8.17
CA HIS A 382 -0.68 -6.08 9.63
C HIS A 382 0.53 -6.79 10.25
N ARG A 383 0.95 -7.93 9.70
CA ARG A 383 2.15 -8.71 10.12
C ARG A 383 2.10 -9.43 11.47
N ASP A 384 1.04 -9.25 12.26
CA ASP A 384 0.85 -9.93 13.56
C ASP A 384 -0.63 -10.25 13.82
N LEU A 385 -1.30 -10.75 12.79
CA LEU A 385 -2.67 -11.24 12.92
C LEU A 385 -2.66 -12.53 13.73
N LYS A 386 -3.33 -12.50 14.87
CA LYS A 386 -3.48 -13.61 15.82
C LYS A 386 -4.76 -13.44 16.63
N PRO A 387 -5.28 -14.50 17.28
CA PRO A 387 -6.55 -14.44 18.00
C PRO A 387 -6.56 -13.44 19.17
N GLU A 388 -5.40 -13.08 19.71
CA GLU A 388 -5.28 -12.08 20.77
C GLU A 388 -5.47 -10.63 20.26
N ASN A 389 -5.23 -10.39 18.97
CA ASN A 389 -5.29 -9.05 18.34
C ASN A 389 -6.64 -8.79 17.63
N ILE A 390 -7.59 -9.71 17.79
CA ILE A 390 -8.93 -9.64 17.20
C ILE A 390 -9.94 -9.68 18.33
N MET A 391 -10.86 -8.72 18.38
CA MET A 391 -11.99 -8.72 19.30
C MET A 391 -13.28 -9.11 18.58
N VAL A 392 -14.13 -9.85 19.29
CA VAL A 392 -15.46 -10.29 18.87
C VAL A 392 -16.47 -9.63 19.80
N THR A 393 -17.39 -8.83 19.25
CA THR A 393 -18.46 -8.18 20.01
C THR A 393 -19.63 -9.13 20.26
N ALA A 394 -20.58 -8.73 21.11
CA ALA A 394 -21.79 -9.51 21.37
C ALA A 394 -22.66 -9.72 20.10
N GLU A 395 -22.55 -8.81 19.14
CA GLU A 395 -23.22 -8.86 17.84
C GLU A 395 -22.43 -9.62 16.77
N ASN A 396 -21.41 -10.39 17.16
CA ASN A 396 -20.49 -11.12 16.27
C ASN A 396 -19.75 -10.22 15.27
N GLN A 397 -19.56 -8.94 15.60
CA GLN A 397 -18.69 -8.05 14.83
C GLN A 397 -17.24 -8.28 15.22
N VAL A 398 -16.34 -8.08 14.27
CA VAL A 398 -14.90 -8.26 14.46
C VAL A 398 -14.20 -6.90 14.40
N VAL A 399 -13.33 -6.65 15.38
CA VAL A 399 -12.49 -5.44 15.45
C VAL A 399 -11.03 -5.85 15.64
N ILE A 400 -10.15 -5.37 14.76
CA ILE A 400 -8.70 -5.52 14.92
C ILE A 400 -8.17 -4.45 15.88
N ILE A 401 -7.41 -4.83 16.91
CA ILE A 401 -7.05 -3.94 18.04
C ILE A 401 -5.55 -3.63 18.23
N ASP A 402 -4.64 -4.25 17.48
CA ASP A 402 -3.19 -4.01 17.65
C ASP A 402 -2.51 -3.72 16.32
N LEU A 403 -1.98 -2.52 16.15
CA LEU A 403 -1.29 -2.10 14.92
C LEU A 403 0.23 -2.01 15.13
N GLY A 404 0.76 -2.56 16.24
CA GLY A 404 2.16 -2.40 16.66
C GLY A 404 3.23 -2.91 15.69
N THR A 405 2.85 -3.70 14.69
CA THR A 405 3.77 -4.34 13.74
C THR A 405 3.51 -3.97 12.29
N VAL A 406 2.58 -3.06 12.03
CA VAL A 406 2.09 -2.82 10.67
C VAL A 406 3.14 -2.21 9.75
N LEU A 407 3.07 -2.59 8.48
CA LEU A 407 3.85 -2.04 7.39
C LEU A 407 2.91 -1.30 6.44
N ALA A 408 3.01 0.02 6.41
CA ALA A 408 2.34 0.87 5.43
C ALA A 408 3.31 1.24 4.29
N ASP A 409 2.82 1.22 3.05
CA ASP A 409 3.63 1.42 1.83
C ASP A 409 4.34 2.79 1.79
N SER A 410 3.69 3.85 2.26
CA SER A 410 4.25 5.22 2.38
C SER A 410 5.57 5.30 3.17
N PHE A 411 5.76 4.45 4.18
CA PHE A 411 7.01 4.43 4.97
C PHE A 411 8.14 3.67 4.26
N SER A 412 7.84 2.87 3.25
CA SER A 412 8.85 2.06 2.56
C SER A 412 9.67 2.85 1.53
N ASP A 413 9.19 4.03 1.11
CA ASP A 413 9.85 4.90 0.13
C ASP A 413 10.83 5.92 0.77
N HIS A 414 10.83 6.08 2.11
CA HIS A 414 11.42 7.29 2.76
C HIS A 414 12.48 7.06 3.84
N ALA A 415 12.89 5.83 4.09
CA ALA A 415 14.11 5.57 4.85
C ALA A 415 14.78 4.34 4.25
N GLY A 416 16.11 4.37 4.12
CA GLY A 416 16.91 3.17 3.89
C GLY A 416 16.39 2.12 4.86
N VAL A 417 15.69 1.13 4.30
CA VAL A 417 14.87 0.14 5.00
C VAL A 417 15.56 -0.20 6.30
N LEU A 418 14.96 0.19 7.44
CA LEU A 418 15.22 -0.46 8.71
C LEU A 418 14.88 -1.92 8.43
N ARG A 419 15.88 -2.67 7.95
CA ARG A 419 15.83 -4.11 7.78
C ARG A 419 15.73 -4.59 9.21
N GLU A 420 14.50 -4.75 9.67
CA GLU A 420 14.22 -5.40 10.94
C GLU A 420 14.96 -6.74 10.89
N THR A 421 16.04 -6.83 11.66
CA THR A 421 16.97 -7.96 11.64
C THR A 421 16.37 -9.22 12.28
N ALA A 422 15.18 -9.09 12.85
CA ALA A 422 14.43 -10.16 13.48
C ALA A 422 12.97 -10.20 12.96
N PRO A 423 12.38 -11.40 12.85
CA PRO A 423 10.96 -11.54 12.51
C PRO A 423 10.09 -10.86 13.56
N VAL A 424 9.21 -9.98 13.09
CA VAL A 424 8.21 -9.27 13.88
C VAL A 424 6.89 -10.05 13.82
N GLY A 425 6.22 -10.19 14.96
CA GLY A 425 4.96 -10.92 15.13
C GLY A 425 5.09 -12.26 15.87
N ASP A 426 3.96 -12.88 16.19
CA ASP A 426 3.89 -14.20 16.81
C ASP A 426 4.21 -15.27 15.76
N LYS A 427 5.35 -15.94 15.97
CA LYS A 427 5.90 -17.01 15.15
C LYS A 427 4.89 -18.13 14.84
N LYS A 428 3.87 -18.35 15.67
CA LYS A 428 2.83 -19.37 15.43
C LYS A 428 1.96 -19.07 14.20
N TYR A 429 1.69 -17.79 13.92
CA TYR A 429 0.82 -17.35 12.82
C TYR A 429 1.61 -16.78 11.65
N LEU A 430 2.85 -16.35 11.91
CA LEU A 430 3.67 -15.63 10.96
C LEU A 430 4.02 -16.46 9.71
N ALA A 431 3.78 -15.87 8.54
CA ALA A 431 4.07 -16.48 7.25
C ALA A 431 5.58 -16.73 7.03
N PRO A 432 5.99 -17.83 6.36
CA PRO A 432 7.40 -18.23 6.22
C PRO A 432 8.32 -17.17 5.63
N GLU A 433 7.85 -16.38 4.65
CA GLU A 433 8.62 -15.29 4.05
C GLU A 433 9.01 -14.22 5.08
N CYS A 434 8.16 -13.98 6.08
CA CYS A 434 8.42 -13.01 7.14
C CYS A 434 9.46 -13.53 8.14
N TRP A 435 9.60 -14.86 8.29
CA TRP A 435 10.64 -15.46 9.14
C TRP A 435 12.05 -15.22 8.61
N VAL A 436 12.21 -15.23 7.29
CA VAL A 436 13.48 -15.03 6.59
C VAL A 436 13.75 -13.57 6.23
N GLY A 437 12.92 -12.64 6.76
CA GLY A 437 13.07 -11.20 6.55
C GLY A 437 12.74 -10.73 5.13
N GLN A 438 11.98 -11.51 4.35
CA GLN A 438 11.41 -11.02 3.10
C GLN A 438 10.27 -10.04 3.40
N ARG A 439 9.95 -9.17 2.43
CA ARG A 439 8.90 -8.16 2.58
C ARG A 439 7.55 -8.86 2.74
N ALA A 440 6.87 -8.58 3.86
CA ALA A 440 5.51 -9.02 4.08
C ALA A 440 4.55 -8.38 3.06
N THR A 441 3.58 -9.16 2.59
CA THR A 441 2.55 -8.71 1.67
C THR A 441 1.16 -9.06 2.20
N VAL A 442 0.12 -8.70 1.45
CA VAL A 442 -1.27 -9.10 1.76
C VAL A 442 -1.40 -10.62 1.85
N GLN A 443 -0.63 -11.38 1.06
CA GLN A 443 -0.58 -12.83 1.11
C GLN A 443 0.06 -13.38 2.40
N SER A 444 0.87 -12.58 3.11
CA SER A 444 1.41 -12.92 4.43
C SER A 444 0.34 -12.81 5.51
N ASP A 445 -0.51 -11.77 5.45
CA ASP A 445 -1.67 -11.65 6.33
C ASP A 445 -2.72 -12.72 6.04
N LEU A 446 -2.95 -13.06 4.76
CA LEU A 446 -3.80 -14.19 4.35
C LEU A 446 -3.38 -15.50 5.01
N PHE A 447 -2.07 -15.80 4.99
CA PHE A 447 -1.53 -16.99 5.65
C PHE A 447 -1.86 -16.97 7.14
N SER A 448 -1.67 -15.83 7.81
CA SER A 448 -1.94 -15.68 9.24
C SER A 448 -3.42 -15.90 9.56
N VAL A 449 -4.33 -15.36 8.73
CA VAL A 449 -5.77 -15.63 8.82
C VAL A 449 -6.08 -17.10 8.64
N ALA A 450 -5.51 -17.76 7.64
CA ALA A 450 -5.75 -19.18 7.39
C ALA A 450 -5.26 -20.07 8.56
N VAL A 451 -4.13 -19.73 9.19
CA VAL A 451 -3.66 -20.42 10.40
C VAL A 451 -4.64 -20.23 11.55
N MET A 452 -5.19 -19.02 11.75
CA MET A 452 -6.21 -18.78 12.77
C MET A 452 -7.48 -19.60 12.51
N LEU A 453 -7.98 -19.63 11.26
CA LEU A 453 -9.16 -20.42 10.91
C LEU A 453 -8.94 -21.92 11.11
N TYR A 454 -7.76 -22.43 10.75
CA TYR A 454 -7.38 -23.81 11.02
C TYR A 454 -7.41 -24.12 12.52
N GLU A 455 -6.85 -23.24 13.34
CA GLU A 455 -6.82 -23.39 14.80
C GLU A 455 -8.22 -23.27 15.42
N MET A 456 -9.07 -22.37 14.92
CA MET A 456 -10.46 -22.26 15.36
C MET A 456 -11.24 -23.56 15.13
N LEU A 457 -11.00 -24.24 14.00
CA LEU A 457 -11.70 -25.48 13.66
C LEU A 457 -11.15 -26.70 14.41
N SER A 458 -9.83 -26.77 14.64
CA SER A 458 -9.16 -27.98 15.11
C SER A 458 -8.56 -27.90 16.52
N GLY A 459 -8.37 -26.69 17.06
CA GLY A 459 -7.55 -26.44 18.26
C GLY A 459 -6.05 -26.68 18.07
N HIS A 460 -5.58 -26.94 16.85
CA HIS A 460 -4.20 -27.27 16.51
C HIS A 460 -3.63 -26.31 15.46
N PHE A 461 -2.33 -26.34 15.21
CA PHE A 461 -1.69 -25.57 14.13
C PHE A 461 -1.47 -26.44 12.88
N PRO A 462 -1.56 -25.86 11.66
CA PRO A 462 -1.37 -26.61 10.41
C PRO A 462 0.08 -27.13 10.25
N TYR A 463 1.05 -26.42 10.84
CA TYR A 463 2.46 -26.78 10.86
C TYR A 463 2.97 -26.84 12.30
N ALA A 464 2.99 -28.03 12.90
CA ALA A 464 3.51 -28.24 14.25
C ALA A 464 4.70 -29.22 14.23
N SER A 465 5.72 -28.94 15.06
CA SER A 465 6.76 -29.90 15.44
C SER A 465 6.58 -30.35 16.90
N SER A 466 7.36 -31.35 17.31
CA SER A 466 7.37 -32.04 18.61
C SER A 466 6.94 -31.15 19.81
N PRO A 467 6.23 -31.67 20.83
CA PRO A 467 5.68 -30.90 21.96
C PRO A 467 6.67 -29.95 22.66
N ALA A 468 7.98 -30.18 22.59
CA ALA A 468 9.01 -29.27 23.11
C ALA A 468 9.23 -27.98 22.27
N HIS A 469 8.74 -27.94 21.03
CA HIS A 469 8.93 -26.86 20.03
C HIS A 469 7.62 -26.46 19.33
N ALA A 470 6.48 -26.79 19.93
CA ALA A 470 5.17 -26.52 19.36
C ALA A 470 5.04 -25.02 18.98
N GLY A 471 4.84 -24.73 17.69
CA GLY A 471 4.65 -23.37 17.20
C GLY A 471 5.90 -22.55 16.86
N ARG A 472 7.11 -23.15 16.85
CA ARG A 472 8.37 -22.45 16.47
C ARG A 472 9.02 -22.94 15.17
N VAL A 473 8.33 -23.73 14.36
CA VAL A 473 8.89 -24.25 13.11
C VAL A 473 8.36 -23.46 11.93
N MET A 474 9.29 -22.82 11.23
CA MET A 474 9.03 -22.21 9.94
C MET A 474 8.57 -23.30 8.95
N PRO A 475 7.37 -23.19 8.36
CA PRO A 475 6.92 -24.12 7.32
C PRO A 475 7.89 -24.12 6.14
N LYS A 476 8.47 -25.28 5.82
CA LYS A 476 9.45 -25.43 4.72
C LYS A 476 8.86 -26.15 3.52
N SER A 477 8.00 -27.14 3.76
CA SER A 477 7.37 -27.95 2.73
C SER A 477 5.86 -27.99 2.91
N SER A 478 5.12 -28.07 1.81
CA SER A 478 3.68 -28.36 1.86
C SER A 478 3.40 -29.76 2.40
N GLN A 479 4.37 -30.67 2.37
CA GLN A 479 4.27 -32.02 2.94
C GLN A 479 4.21 -32.01 4.48
N ASP A 480 4.65 -30.92 5.12
CA ASP A 480 4.58 -30.76 6.57
C ASP A 480 3.18 -30.33 7.05
N TYR A 481 2.27 -30.00 6.12
CA TYR A 481 0.91 -29.59 6.42
C TYR A 481 0.12 -30.79 6.98
N ARG A 482 -0.53 -30.58 8.12
CA ARG A 482 -1.40 -31.58 8.73
C ARG A 482 -2.84 -31.37 8.28
N ALA A 483 -3.39 -32.34 7.56
CA ALA A 483 -4.77 -32.29 7.10
C ALA A 483 -5.76 -32.19 8.26
N LEU A 484 -6.75 -31.31 8.13
CA LEU A 484 -7.77 -31.03 9.15
C LEU A 484 -8.57 -32.29 9.52
N VAL A 485 -8.75 -33.21 8.57
CA VAL A 485 -9.42 -34.52 8.77
C VAL A 485 -8.77 -35.39 9.85
N HIS A 486 -7.50 -35.12 10.22
CA HIS A 486 -6.85 -35.80 11.35
C HIS A 486 -7.36 -35.35 12.71
N TYR A 487 -8.01 -34.19 12.79
CA TYR A 487 -8.51 -33.57 14.02
C TYR A 487 -10.04 -33.48 14.05
N ARG A 488 -10.66 -33.23 12.89
CA ARG A 488 -12.12 -33.06 12.71
C ARG A 488 -12.56 -33.79 11.44
N ASP A 489 -13.11 -34.99 11.59
CA ASP A 489 -13.58 -35.83 10.48
C ASP A 489 -15.02 -35.52 10.05
N ASP A 490 -15.74 -34.72 10.83
CA ASP A 490 -17.09 -34.23 10.54
C ASP A 490 -17.11 -33.04 9.56
N LEU A 491 -15.96 -32.42 9.31
CA LEU A 491 -15.84 -31.30 8.38
C LEU A 491 -15.72 -31.78 6.92
N PRO A 492 -16.33 -31.08 5.96
CA PRO A 492 -16.14 -31.37 4.55
C PRO A 492 -14.67 -31.25 4.12
N VAL A 493 -14.21 -32.18 3.28
CA VAL A 493 -12.81 -32.22 2.78
C VAL A 493 -12.39 -30.93 2.08
N TRP A 494 -13.32 -30.24 1.43
CA TRP A 494 -13.04 -28.98 0.73
C TRP A 494 -12.54 -27.88 1.68
N VAL A 495 -12.92 -27.89 2.96
CA VAL A 495 -12.43 -26.90 3.95
C VAL A 495 -10.91 -27.02 4.10
N ASP A 496 -10.41 -28.25 4.17
CA ASP A 496 -8.97 -28.52 4.27
C ASP A 496 -8.22 -28.14 2.99
N VAL A 497 -8.83 -28.33 1.81
CA VAL A 497 -8.27 -27.90 0.53
C VAL A 497 -8.04 -26.38 0.50
N VAL A 498 -9.05 -25.60 0.90
CA VAL A 498 -8.95 -24.13 0.96
C VAL A 498 -7.88 -23.69 1.96
N LEU A 499 -7.89 -24.24 3.17
CA LEU A 499 -6.93 -23.89 4.21
C LEU A 499 -5.49 -24.32 3.83
N ALA A 500 -5.31 -25.47 3.18
CA ALA A 500 -4.02 -25.92 2.69
C ALA A 500 -3.45 -25.01 1.60
N LYS A 501 -4.29 -24.53 0.66
CA LYS A 501 -3.91 -23.54 -0.36
C LYS A 501 -3.54 -22.21 0.30
N ALA A 502 -4.36 -21.69 1.21
CA ALA A 502 -4.10 -20.41 1.88
C ALA A 502 -2.88 -20.45 2.83
N CYS A 503 -2.64 -21.60 3.48
CA CYS A 503 -1.48 -21.85 4.34
C CYS A 503 -0.24 -22.29 3.55
N HIS A 504 -0.24 -22.32 2.22
CA HIS A 504 0.89 -22.89 1.49
C HIS A 504 2.20 -22.11 1.74
N PRO A 505 3.36 -22.75 2.00
CA PRO A 505 4.59 -22.03 2.37
C PRO A 505 5.10 -21.06 1.29
N ARG A 506 4.95 -21.41 0.02
CA ARG A 506 5.26 -20.54 -1.13
C ARG A 506 4.09 -19.59 -1.43
N ILE A 507 4.37 -18.28 -1.50
CA ILE A 507 3.40 -17.22 -1.82
C ILE A 507 2.66 -17.49 -3.14
N ALA A 508 3.39 -17.87 -4.20
CA ALA A 508 2.83 -18.11 -5.54
C ALA A 508 1.86 -19.30 -5.64
N CYS A 509 1.70 -20.07 -4.56
CA CYS A 509 0.72 -21.16 -4.48
C CYS A 509 -0.44 -20.84 -3.54
N ARG A 510 -0.47 -19.64 -2.94
CA ARG A 510 -1.60 -19.13 -2.15
C ARG A 510 -2.62 -18.47 -3.09
N TYR A 511 -3.73 -18.05 -2.51
CA TYR A 511 -4.67 -17.17 -3.20
C TYR A 511 -4.04 -15.82 -3.52
N ASP A 512 -4.33 -15.29 -4.70
CA ASP A 512 -3.86 -13.96 -5.10
C ASP A 512 -4.62 -12.84 -4.38
N SER A 513 -5.88 -13.08 -4.04
CA SER A 513 -6.74 -12.11 -3.36
C SER A 513 -7.42 -12.67 -2.11
N LEU A 514 -7.59 -11.80 -1.09
CA LEU A 514 -8.34 -12.14 0.13
C LEU A 514 -9.81 -12.49 -0.19
N SER A 515 -10.40 -11.83 -1.19
CA SER A 515 -11.79 -12.07 -1.58
C SER A 515 -11.99 -13.49 -2.12
N GLU A 516 -11.09 -13.95 -2.99
CA GLU A 516 -11.16 -15.31 -3.57
C GLU A 516 -11.08 -16.37 -2.47
N CYS A 517 -10.18 -16.21 -1.49
CA CYS A 517 -10.07 -17.13 -0.36
C CYS A 517 -11.32 -17.11 0.53
N MET A 518 -11.88 -15.92 0.81
CA MET A 518 -13.08 -15.74 1.61
C MET A 518 -14.29 -16.40 0.94
N ASP A 519 -14.43 -16.20 -0.37
CA ASP A 519 -15.49 -16.78 -1.18
C ASP A 519 -15.37 -18.30 -1.20
N ASP A 520 -14.20 -18.87 -1.48
CA ASP A 520 -13.98 -20.32 -1.46
C ASP A 520 -14.22 -20.96 -0.07
N PHE A 521 -13.86 -20.25 1.01
CA PHE A 521 -14.08 -20.75 2.38
C PHE A 521 -15.56 -20.78 2.77
N SER A 522 -16.37 -19.91 2.19
CA SER A 522 -17.82 -19.80 2.47
C SER A 522 -18.66 -20.61 1.46
N HIS A 523 -18.27 -20.53 0.19
CA HIS A 523 -18.94 -21.07 -0.99
C HIS A 523 -17.87 -21.66 -1.93
N PRO A 524 -17.45 -22.93 -1.73
CA PRO A 524 -16.33 -23.50 -2.46
C PRO A 524 -16.59 -23.53 -3.98
N SER A 525 -15.62 -23.04 -4.76
CA SER A 525 -15.65 -23.09 -6.21
C SER A 525 -15.65 -24.53 -6.75
N ALA A 526 -16.05 -24.69 -8.02
CA ALA A 526 -16.06 -26.00 -8.69
C ALA A 526 -14.67 -26.66 -8.68
N ASP A 527 -13.60 -25.87 -8.80
CA ASP A 527 -12.23 -26.35 -8.77
C ASP A 527 -11.83 -26.90 -7.40
N VAL A 528 -12.23 -26.21 -6.32
CA VAL A 528 -12.01 -26.67 -4.94
C VAL A 528 -12.78 -27.97 -4.68
N ILE A 529 -14.03 -28.06 -5.15
CA ILE A 529 -14.85 -29.27 -5.03
C ILE A 529 -14.20 -30.44 -5.80
N ALA A 530 -13.71 -30.20 -7.02
CA ALA A 530 -13.03 -31.21 -7.82
C ALA A 530 -11.74 -31.71 -7.16
N GLN A 531 -10.95 -30.80 -6.57
CA GLN A 531 -9.76 -31.16 -5.79
C GLN A 531 -10.12 -31.99 -4.55
N ALA A 532 -11.16 -31.59 -3.82
CA ALA A 532 -11.65 -32.33 -2.65
C ALA A 532 -12.14 -33.73 -3.02
N ALA A 533 -12.77 -33.91 -4.19
CA ALA A 533 -13.19 -35.21 -4.69
C ALA A 533 -12.01 -36.10 -5.13
N ALA A 534 -10.91 -35.49 -5.58
CA ALA A 534 -9.68 -36.20 -5.96
C ALA A 534 -8.86 -36.66 -4.74
N HIS A 535 -9.06 -36.06 -3.56
CA HIS A 535 -8.43 -36.53 -2.32
C HIS A 535 -9.00 -37.90 -1.93
N PRO A 536 -8.15 -38.94 -1.75
CA PRO A 536 -8.62 -40.25 -1.34
C PRO A 536 -9.21 -40.15 0.07
N THR A 537 -10.54 -40.19 0.16
CA THR A 537 -11.21 -40.38 1.45
C THR A 537 -10.66 -41.65 2.08
N ARG A 538 -10.18 -41.57 3.33
CA ARG A 538 -9.96 -42.77 4.15
C ARG A 538 -11.34 -43.38 4.39
N GLN A 539 -11.85 -44.16 3.45
CA GLN A 539 -12.90 -45.12 3.78
C GLN A 539 -12.23 -46.19 4.64
N PRO A 540 -12.61 -46.34 5.93
CA PRO A 540 -12.20 -47.50 6.69
C PRO A 540 -12.94 -48.68 6.05
N PHE A 541 -12.23 -49.35 5.14
CA PHE A 541 -12.70 -50.47 4.35
C PHE A 541 -13.74 -50.14 3.27
N SER A 542 -13.40 -50.50 2.02
CA SER A 542 -14.32 -50.36 0.88
C SER A 542 -15.59 -51.19 1.10
N LEU A 543 -16.69 -50.79 0.46
CA LEU A 543 -17.94 -51.56 0.47
C LEU A 543 -17.72 -53.02 0.00
N THR A 544 -16.71 -53.26 -0.82
CA THR A 544 -16.22 -54.59 -1.23
C THR A 544 -15.62 -55.40 -0.07
N PHE A 545 -14.90 -54.79 0.86
CA PHE A 545 -14.38 -55.47 2.05
C PHE A 545 -15.53 -55.96 2.96
N TRP A 546 -16.55 -55.13 3.21
CA TRP A 546 -17.70 -55.55 4.01
C TRP A 546 -18.52 -56.64 3.31
N LYS A 547 -18.70 -56.54 1.98
CA LYS A 547 -19.35 -57.59 1.17
C LYS A 547 -18.58 -58.91 1.21
N LEU A 548 -17.26 -58.88 1.09
CA LEU A 548 -16.42 -60.08 1.17
C LEU A 548 -16.42 -60.67 2.58
N SER A 549 -16.38 -59.82 3.62
CA SER A 549 -16.40 -60.26 5.01
C SER A 549 -17.73 -60.92 5.39
N THR A 550 -18.85 -60.33 4.98
CA THR A 550 -20.18 -60.93 5.17
C THR A 550 -20.36 -62.21 4.37
N LEU A 551 -19.88 -62.27 3.12
CA LEU A 551 -19.90 -63.50 2.33
C LEU A 551 -19.04 -64.60 2.96
N ALA A 552 -17.84 -64.28 3.46
CA ALA A 552 -16.96 -65.23 4.13
C ALA A 552 -17.58 -65.77 5.43
N LEU A 553 -18.19 -64.90 6.23
CA LEU A 553 -18.92 -65.30 7.43
C LEU A 553 -20.14 -66.18 7.09
N PHE A 554 -20.88 -65.85 6.04
CA PHE A 554 -22.02 -66.64 5.57
C PHE A 554 -21.61 -68.04 5.11
N VAL A 555 -20.49 -68.15 4.37
CA VAL A 555 -19.93 -69.44 3.93
C VAL A 555 -19.46 -70.26 5.14
N MET A 556 -18.84 -69.65 6.14
CA MET A 556 -18.46 -70.34 7.38
C MET A 556 -19.69 -70.92 8.12
N VAL A 557 -20.78 -70.16 8.20
CA VAL A 557 -22.04 -70.62 8.83
C VAL A 557 -22.63 -71.80 8.04
N LEU A 558 -22.65 -71.74 6.72
CA LEU A 558 -23.10 -72.87 5.88
C LEU A 558 -22.23 -74.12 6.07
N ILE A 559 -20.90 -73.97 6.09
CA ILE A 559 -20.00 -75.11 6.33
C ILE A 559 -20.24 -75.72 7.71
N GLN A 560 -20.53 -74.92 8.74
CA GLN A 560 -20.91 -75.43 10.06
C GLN A 560 -22.26 -76.13 10.05
N SER A 561 -23.27 -75.64 9.32
CA SER A 561 -24.60 -76.28 9.26
C SER A 561 -24.62 -77.60 8.50
N PHE A 562 -23.64 -77.86 7.64
CA PHE A 562 -23.48 -79.15 6.94
C PHE A 562 -22.58 -80.15 7.71
N ARG A 563 -21.97 -79.73 8.82
CA ARG A 563 -21.12 -80.57 9.68
C ARG A 563 -21.75 -80.95 11.03
N GLY A 564 -22.93 -80.44 11.33
CA GLY A 564 -23.80 -80.92 12.43
C GLY A 564 -24.98 -81.68 11.85
#